data_AF-A0A5P1F6Q6-F1
#
_entry.id   AF-A0A5P1F6Q6-F1
#
_cell.length_a   1.000
_cell.length_b   1.000
_cell.length_c   1.000
_cell.angle_alpha   90.00
_cell.angle_beta   90.00
_cell.angle_gamma   90.00
#
_symmetry.space_group_name_H-M   'P 1'
#
loop_
_entity.id
_entity.type
_entity.pdbx_description
1 polymer ?
#
loop_
_entity_poly.entity_id
_entity_poly.type
_entity_poly.pdbx_seq_one_letter_code
_entity_poly.pdbx_strand_id
1 'polypeptide(L)'
;MITKLKEEVGHLQHDILERDDRIRYLSEEEADKRERLNAQECKVEVALACKIGFDFLLGLIPLESRPSPNCLHYPSRVANCLDILKEIEMKGGRLVLDVENGDEGGEESAESFKVDSWVSRPKGDQDKEDALASPQPTPTPEPSSVLRSPTPNPS
;
A
#
# COMPACT_ATOMS: atom_id res chain seq x y z
N MET A 1 25.58 10.60 55.17
CA MET A 1 25.24 9.32 54.51
C MET A 1 23.82 9.34 53.94
N ILE A 2 22.80 9.75 54.71
CA ILE A 2 21.40 9.79 54.27
C ILE A 2 21.15 10.73 53.07
N THR A 3 21.79 11.90 53.02
CA THR A 3 21.61 12.88 51.95
C THR A 3 22.08 12.36 50.58
N LYS A 4 23.24 11.71 50.54
CA LYS A 4 23.80 11.09 49.33
C LYS A 4 22.88 10.02 48.75
N LEU A 5 22.32 9.16 49.61
CA LEU A 5 21.37 8.14 49.17
C LEU A 5 20.10 8.75 48.57
N LYS A 6 19.59 9.85 49.14
CA LYS A 6 18.40 10.53 48.62
C LYS A 6 18.63 11.12 47.23
N GLU A 7 19.81 11.68 46.99
CA GLU A 7 20.21 12.22 45.70
C GLU A 7 20.32 11.11 44.64
N GLU A 8 21.00 10.00 44.97
CA GLU A 8 21.11 8.83 44.09
C GLU A 8 19.74 8.24 43.72
N VAL A 9 18.83 8.13 44.70
CA VAL A 9 17.45 7.68 44.44
C VAL A 9 16.71 8.65 43.52
N GLY A 10 16.88 9.97 43.69
CA GLY A 10 16.27 10.97 42.82
C GLY A 10 16.73 10.86 41.37
N HIS A 11 18.03 10.69 41.14
CA HIS A 11 18.58 10.47 39.81
C HIS A 11 18.05 9.19 39.18
N LEU A 12 18.04 8.07 39.92
CA LEU A 12 17.49 6.81 39.42
C LEU A 12 16.01 6.92 39.05
N GLN A 13 15.22 7.65 39.82
CA GLN A 13 13.80 7.88 39.51
C GLN A 13 13.61 8.68 38.23
N HIS A 14 14.43 9.71 38.01
CA HIS A 14 14.42 10.49 36.78
C HIS A 14 14.78 9.60 35.56
N ASP A 15 15.87 8.83 35.68
CA ASP A 15 16.31 7.93 34.60
C ASP A 15 15.27 6.85 34.27
N ILE A 16 14.52 6.36 35.26
CA ILE A 16 13.44 5.41 35.04
C ILE A 16 12.30 6.07 34.25
N LEU A 17 11.89 7.29 34.65
CA LEU A 17 10.81 7.99 33.97
C LEU A 17 11.18 8.31 32.51
N GLU A 18 12.40 8.77 32.27
CA GLU A 18 12.92 9.04 30.93
C GLU A 18 12.93 7.76 30.06
N ARG A 19 13.36 6.63 30.63
CA ARG A 19 13.34 5.35 29.92
C ARG A 19 11.91 4.88 29.62
N ASP A 20 10.97 5.07 30.54
CA ASP A 20 9.58 4.70 30.35
C ASP A 20 8.93 5.50 29.21
N ASP A 21 9.21 6.79 29.13
CA ASP A 21 8.74 7.63 28.02
C ASP A 21 9.36 7.20 26.68
N ARG A 22 10.67 6.88 26.66
CA ARG A 22 11.34 6.36 25.46
C ARG A 22 10.78 5.01 25.02
N ILE A 23 10.49 4.11 25.94
CA ILE A 23 9.86 2.81 25.65
C ILE A 23 8.47 3.02 25.05
N ARG A 24 7.69 3.95 25.59
CA ARG A 24 6.35 4.27 25.08
C ARG A 24 6.42 4.77 23.64
N TYR A 25 7.30 5.74 23.36
CA TYR A 25 7.51 6.27 22.01
C TYR A 25 7.86 5.19 21.00
N LEU A 26 8.87 4.35 21.31
CA LEU A 26 9.29 3.27 20.42
C LEU A 26 8.17 2.24 20.21
N SER A 27 7.36 1.97 21.24
CA SER A 27 6.22 1.06 21.11
C SER A 27 5.14 1.61 20.18
N GLU A 28 4.90 2.92 20.17
CA GLU A 28 3.95 3.56 19.27
C GLU A 28 4.46 3.56 17.82
N GLU A 29 5.75 3.84 17.63
CA GLU A 29 6.41 3.78 16.32
C GLU A 29 6.38 2.36 15.72
N GLU A 30 6.67 1.33 16.53
CA GLU A 30 6.60 -0.07 16.07
C GLU A 30 5.16 -0.49 15.74
N ALA A 31 4.15 0.04 16.45
CA ALA A 31 2.75 -0.24 16.17
C ALA A 31 2.33 0.35 14.81
N ASP A 32 2.67 1.61 14.54
CA ASP A 32 2.39 2.25 13.24
C ASP A 32 3.13 1.52 12.10
N LYS A 33 4.41 1.17 12.29
CA LYS A 33 5.17 0.39 11.31
C LYS A 33 4.51 -0.96 11.00
N ARG A 34 4.01 -1.65 12.03
CA ARG A 34 3.30 -2.93 11.87
C ARG A 34 1.99 -2.75 11.11
N GLU A 35 1.24 -1.68 11.39
CA GLU A 35 -0.01 -1.37 10.68
C GLU A 35 0.25 -1.13 9.19
N ARG A 36 1.28 -0.34 8.84
CA ARG A 36 1.67 -0.09 7.44
C ARG A 36 2.07 -1.38 6.71
N LEU A 37 2.84 -2.24 7.37
CA LEU A 37 3.22 -3.55 6.83
C LEU A 37 2.00 -4.44 6.58
N ASN A 38 1.07 -4.51 7.52
CA ASN A 38 -0.16 -5.29 7.38
C ASN A 38 -1.04 -4.76 6.23
N ALA A 39 -1.17 -3.44 6.11
CA ALA A 39 -1.89 -2.82 4.99
C ALA A 39 -1.25 -3.15 3.63
N GLN A 40 0.07 -3.26 3.57
CA GLN A 40 0.78 -3.68 2.36
C GLN A 40 0.61 -5.17 2.06
N GLU A 41 0.69 -6.03 3.07
CA GLU A 41 0.45 -7.47 2.93
C GLU A 41 -0.96 -7.75 2.39
N CYS A 42 -1.97 -7.04 2.91
CA CYS A 42 -3.34 -7.11 2.42
C CYS A 42 -3.45 -6.71 0.94
N LYS A 43 -2.73 -5.67 0.50
CA LYS A 43 -2.72 -5.27 -0.93
C LYS A 43 -2.14 -6.37 -1.81
N VAL A 44 -1.06 -7.02 -1.38
CA VAL A 44 -0.41 -8.12 -2.13
C VAL A 44 -1.34 -9.34 -2.20
N GLU A 45 -1.98 -9.71 -1.10
CA GLU A 45 -2.92 -10.83 -1.05
C GLU A 45 -4.11 -10.60 -2.00
N VAL A 46 -4.71 -9.40 -1.97
CA VAL A 46 -5.80 -9.02 -2.89
C VAL A 46 -5.35 -9.08 -4.34
N ALA A 47 -4.18 -8.51 -4.66
CA ALA A 47 -3.64 -8.54 -6.02
C ALA A 47 -3.40 -9.98 -6.52
N LEU A 48 -2.87 -10.85 -5.66
CA LEU A 48 -2.64 -12.25 -5.97
C LEU A 48 -3.95 -13.02 -6.19
N ALA A 49 -4.94 -12.82 -5.32
CA ALA A 49 -6.27 -13.42 -5.47
C ALA A 49 -6.94 -12.99 -6.78
N CYS A 50 -6.85 -11.70 -7.13
CA CYS A 50 -7.35 -11.18 -8.41
C CYS A 50 -6.65 -11.84 -9.60
N LYS A 51 -5.32 -11.99 -9.55
CA LYS A 51 -4.54 -12.63 -10.61
C LYS A 51 -4.94 -14.10 -10.79
N ILE A 52 -5.02 -14.86 -9.70
CA ILE A 52 -5.43 -16.27 -9.73
C ILE A 52 -6.84 -16.41 -10.30
N GLY A 53 -7.79 -15.57 -9.84
CA GLY A 53 -9.16 -15.59 -10.34
C GLY A 53 -9.24 -15.27 -11.83
N PHE A 54 -8.45 -14.31 -12.29
CA PHE A 54 -8.38 -13.95 -13.70
C PHE A 54 -7.76 -15.05 -14.57
N ASP A 55 -6.66 -15.65 -14.13
CA ASP A 55 -5.99 -16.74 -14.84
C ASP A 55 -6.88 -17.99 -14.92
N PHE A 56 -7.66 -18.27 -13.87
CA PHE A 56 -8.68 -19.31 -13.86
C PHE A 56 -9.76 -19.04 -14.91
N LEU A 57 -10.33 -17.82 -14.95
CA LEU A 57 -11.33 -17.44 -15.94
C LEU A 57 -10.78 -17.54 -17.37
N LEU A 58 -9.53 -17.10 -17.60
CA LEU A 58 -8.85 -17.26 -18.87
C LEU A 58 -8.67 -18.72 -19.27
N GLY A 59 -8.48 -19.63 -18.31
CA GLY A 59 -8.37 -21.08 -18.54
C GLY A 59 -9.67 -21.72 -19.02
N LEU A 60 -10.82 -21.11 -18.72
CA LEU A 60 -12.14 -21.59 -19.16
C LEU A 60 -12.49 -21.16 -20.59
N ILE A 61 -11.80 -20.16 -21.14
CA ILE A 61 -12.04 -19.66 -22.51
C ILE A 61 -11.24 -20.54 -23.49
N PRO A 62 -11.86 -21.09 -24.55
CA PRO A 62 -11.15 -21.78 -25.63
C PRO A 62 -10.01 -20.93 -26.18
N LEU A 63 -8.89 -21.57 -26.54
CA LEU A 63 -7.67 -20.88 -26.93
C LEU A 63 -7.89 -19.92 -28.11
N GLU A 64 -8.76 -20.30 -29.04
CA GLU A 64 -9.13 -19.54 -30.24
C GLU A 64 -9.95 -18.28 -29.91
N SER A 65 -10.65 -18.29 -28.79
CA SER A 65 -11.51 -17.20 -28.32
C SER A 65 -10.81 -16.35 -27.26
N ARG A 66 -9.57 -16.68 -26.89
CA ARG A 66 -8.84 -15.95 -25.85
C ARG A 66 -8.55 -14.54 -26.36
N PRO A 67 -8.93 -13.50 -25.60
CA PRO A 67 -8.61 -12.14 -25.98
C PRO A 67 -7.09 -11.97 -26.03
N SER A 68 -6.62 -11.25 -27.06
CA SER A 68 -5.22 -10.82 -27.15
C SER A 68 -4.82 -10.15 -25.83
N PRO A 69 -3.64 -10.48 -25.25
CA PRO A 69 -3.16 -9.86 -24.02
C PRO A 69 -3.14 -8.32 -24.09
N ASN A 70 -2.94 -7.77 -25.29
CA ASN A 70 -2.84 -6.34 -25.55
C ASN A 70 -4.21 -5.65 -25.71
N CYS A 71 -5.30 -6.42 -25.80
CA CYS A 71 -6.66 -5.88 -26.01
C CYS A 71 -7.50 -5.89 -24.73
N LEU A 72 -6.96 -6.43 -23.62
CA LEU A 72 -7.66 -6.52 -22.35
C LEU A 72 -7.57 -5.19 -21.61
N HIS A 73 -8.62 -4.38 -21.70
CA HIS A 73 -8.77 -3.21 -20.86
C HIS A 73 -9.25 -3.66 -19.48
N TYR A 74 -8.35 -3.68 -18.51
CA TYR A 74 -8.71 -3.96 -17.13
C TYR A 74 -9.45 -2.76 -16.53
N PRO A 75 -10.45 -2.99 -15.66
CA PRO A 75 -10.91 -1.95 -14.74
C PRO A 75 -9.73 -1.40 -13.94
N SER A 76 -9.74 -0.10 -13.62
CA SER A 76 -8.63 0.59 -12.95
C SER A 76 -8.13 -0.11 -11.68
N ARG A 77 -9.04 -0.75 -10.92
CA ARG A 77 -8.71 -1.52 -9.72
C ARG A 77 -7.82 -2.74 -10.01
N VAL A 78 -8.09 -3.44 -11.11
CA VAL A 78 -7.31 -4.64 -11.51
C VAL A 78 -6.00 -4.22 -12.16
N ALA A 79 -5.99 -3.14 -12.95
CA ALA A 79 -4.77 -2.57 -13.52
C ALA A 79 -3.75 -2.21 -12.42
N ASN A 80 -4.20 -1.53 -11.36
CA ASN A 80 -3.35 -1.18 -10.21
C ASN A 80 -2.73 -2.44 -9.54
N CYS A 81 -3.52 -3.51 -9.36
CA CYS A 81 -2.99 -4.76 -8.82
C CYS A 81 -1.89 -5.37 -9.70
N LEU A 82 -2.05 -5.32 -11.03
CA LEU A 82 -1.04 -5.81 -11.97
C LEU A 82 0.22 -4.96 -11.96
N ASP A 83 0.09 -3.64 -11.82
CA ASP A 83 1.23 -2.73 -11.69
C ASP A 83 2.04 -3.02 -10.43
N ILE A 84 1.38 -3.25 -9.29
CA ILE A 84 2.02 -3.66 -8.03
C ILE A 84 2.76 -5.00 -8.20
N LEU A 85 2.14 -6.00 -8.82
CA LEU A 85 2.78 -7.31 -9.06
C LEU A 85 3.99 -7.18 -9.99
N LYS A 86 3.89 -6.34 -11.02
CA LYS A 86 4.99 -6.07 -11.95
C LYS A 86 6.13 -5.32 -11.28
N GLU A 87 5.84 -4.38 -10.39
CA GLU A 87 6.85 -3.70 -9.56
C GLU A 87 7.59 -4.70 -8.67
N ILE A 88 6.86 -5.61 -8.02
CA ILE A 88 7.44 -6.68 -7.19
C ILE A 88 8.34 -7.58 -8.04
N GLU A 89 7.90 -7.97 -9.24
CA GLU A 89 8.69 -8.77 -10.18
C GLU A 89 9.99 -8.04 -10.59
N MET A 90 9.90 -6.77 -11.00
CA MET A 90 11.06 -5.98 -11.43
C MET A 90 12.05 -5.72 -10.29
N LYS A 91 11.58 -5.58 -9.04
CA LYS A 91 12.44 -5.43 -7.85
C LYS A 91 12.94 -6.78 -7.31
N GLY A 92 12.69 -7.90 -8.00
CA GLY A 92 13.17 -9.23 -7.61
C GLY A 92 12.51 -9.76 -6.34
N GLY A 93 11.23 -9.44 -6.12
CA GLY A 93 10.49 -9.81 -4.91
C GLY A 93 10.88 -8.99 -3.67
N ARG A 94 11.90 -8.12 -3.77
CA ARG A 94 12.27 -7.21 -2.70
C ARG A 94 11.35 -5.98 -2.80
N LEU A 95 10.25 -6.01 -2.06
CA LEU A 95 9.56 -4.78 -1.65
C LEU A 95 10.54 -3.97 -0.82
N VAL A 96 11.34 -3.13 -1.50
CA VAL A 96 12.10 -2.07 -0.85
C VAL A 96 11.04 -1.12 -0.34
N LEU A 97 10.62 -1.33 0.90
CA LEU A 97 10.06 -0.29 1.72
C LEU A 97 11.14 0.79 1.74
N ASP A 98 10.93 1.87 1.00
CA ASP A 98 11.51 3.15 1.37
C ASP A 98 10.92 3.43 2.75
N VAL A 99 11.57 2.88 3.77
CA VAL A 99 11.55 3.45 5.10
C VAL A 99 12.23 4.77 4.87
N GLU A 100 11.41 5.80 4.67
CA GLU A 100 11.82 7.18 4.78
C GLU A 100 12.33 7.32 6.22
N ASN A 101 13.60 6.93 6.41
CA ASN A 101 14.34 7.18 7.64
C ASN A 101 14.42 8.70 7.67
N GLY A 102 13.48 9.31 8.39
CA GLY A 102 13.59 10.68 8.84
C GLY A 102 14.88 10.77 9.64
N ASP A 103 15.94 11.16 8.96
CA ASP A 103 17.20 11.62 9.54
C ASP A 103 16.86 12.89 10.33
N GLU A 104 16.40 12.71 11.56
CA GLU A 104 16.44 13.77 12.56
C GLU A 104 17.86 13.78 13.14
N GLY A 105 18.58 14.82 12.75
CA GLY A 105 20.00 14.95 12.91
C GLY A 105 20.49 14.94 14.36
N GLY A 106 21.71 14.41 14.49
CA GLY A 106 22.52 14.41 15.70
C GLY A 106 23.99 14.27 15.34
N GLU A 107 24.49 15.31 14.67
CA GLU A 107 25.86 15.86 14.64
C GLU A 107 27.09 14.91 14.58
N GLU A 108 27.90 15.19 13.55
CA GLU A 108 29.37 15.15 13.48
C GLU A 108 30.16 13.84 13.66
N SER A 109 30.54 13.23 12.53
CA SER A 109 31.92 12.79 12.35
C SER A 109 32.33 12.80 10.89
N ALA A 110 33.37 13.58 10.60
CA ALA A 110 33.89 13.81 9.27
C ALA A 110 34.66 12.58 8.75
N GLU A 111 34.20 11.98 7.66
CA GLU A 111 35.11 11.25 6.78
C GLU A 111 34.68 11.37 5.33
N SER A 112 35.56 12.00 4.56
CA SER A 112 35.39 12.40 3.18
C SER A 112 35.18 11.22 2.24
N PHE A 113 34.02 11.14 1.59
CA PHE A 113 33.85 10.36 0.37
C PHE A 113 33.68 11.28 -0.84
N LYS A 114 34.66 11.19 -1.76
CA LYS A 114 34.66 11.87 -3.05
C LYS A 114 33.44 11.46 -3.86
N VAL A 115 32.64 12.46 -4.21
CA VAL A 115 31.54 12.40 -5.17
C VAL A 115 32.09 12.71 -6.55
N ASP A 116 32.09 11.73 -7.45
CA ASP A 116 32.17 11.99 -8.90
C ASP A 116 30.76 11.93 -9.49
N SER A 117 30.13 13.11 -9.46
CA SER A 117 29.33 13.73 -10.52
C SER A 117 28.94 12.84 -11.71
N TRP A 118 27.67 12.43 -11.80
CA TRP A 118 26.99 12.32 -13.09
C TRP A 118 25.61 13.00 -13.04
N VAL A 119 25.60 14.17 -13.67
CA VAL A 119 24.45 14.94 -14.14
C VAL A 119 23.65 14.12 -15.15
N SER A 120 22.33 14.05 -14.99
CA SER A 120 21.38 14.41 -16.07
C SER A 120 19.94 14.53 -15.56
N ARG A 121 19.39 15.70 -15.84
CA ARG A 121 18.04 16.20 -15.54
C ARG A 121 17.16 15.98 -16.76
N PRO A 122 15.91 15.49 -16.64
CA PRO A 122 14.88 15.81 -17.61
C PRO A 122 14.02 16.94 -17.05
N LYS A 123 13.96 18.01 -17.83
CA LYS A 123 13.04 19.13 -17.68
C LYS A 123 11.75 18.72 -18.39
N GLY A 124 10.63 18.72 -17.68
CA GLY A 124 9.31 18.42 -18.24
C GLY A 124 8.26 19.26 -17.54
N ASP A 125 8.07 20.48 -18.02
CA ASP A 125 6.91 21.32 -17.76
C ASP A 125 5.65 20.63 -18.32
N GLN A 126 4.58 20.50 -17.53
CA GLN A 126 3.24 20.85 -18.00
C GLN A 126 2.21 20.91 -16.85
N ASP A 127 1.87 22.15 -16.50
CA ASP A 127 0.56 22.52 -15.97
C ASP A 127 -0.55 21.98 -16.87
N LYS A 128 -1.53 21.27 -16.28
CA LYS A 128 -2.97 21.43 -16.55
C LYS A 128 -3.78 20.99 -15.33
N GLU A 129 -4.25 21.99 -14.60
CA GLU A 129 -5.33 21.90 -13.62
C GLU A 129 -6.65 21.68 -14.39
N ASP A 130 -7.10 20.42 -14.49
CA ASP A 130 -8.43 20.10 -15.01
C ASP A 130 -9.43 19.95 -13.85
N ALA A 131 -10.42 20.83 -13.87
CA ALA A 131 -11.51 20.91 -12.90
C ALA A 131 -12.26 19.57 -12.77
N LEU A 132 -12.35 19.05 -11.54
CA LEU A 132 -13.20 17.91 -11.21
C LEU A 132 -14.67 18.31 -11.30
N ALA A 133 -15.31 17.94 -12.41
CA ALA A 133 -16.76 17.91 -12.52
C ALA A 133 -17.31 16.79 -11.62
N SER A 134 -18.19 17.18 -10.70
CA SER A 134 -18.90 16.30 -9.77
C SER A 134 -19.76 15.27 -10.53
N PRO A 135 -19.58 13.95 -10.32
CA PRO A 135 -20.38 12.94 -11.00
C PRO A 135 -21.80 12.91 -10.45
N GLN A 136 -22.77 13.18 -11.32
CA GLN A 136 -24.20 13.04 -11.03
C GLN A 136 -24.56 11.56 -10.83
N PRO A 137 -25.31 11.20 -9.77
CA PRO A 137 -25.74 9.83 -9.53
C PRO A 137 -26.73 9.37 -10.62
N THR A 138 -26.40 8.24 -11.26
CA THR A 138 -27.24 7.58 -12.26
C THR A 138 -28.35 6.79 -11.56
N PRO A 139 -29.63 6.88 -11.99
CA PRO A 139 -30.73 6.16 -11.36
C PRO A 139 -30.66 4.66 -11.63
N THR A 140 -30.74 3.88 -10.56
CA THR A 140 -30.84 2.42 -10.55
C THR A 140 -32.15 1.95 -11.21
N PRO A 141 -32.12 1.06 -12.22
CA PRO A 141 -33.34 0.46 -12.76
C PRO A 141 -33.87 -0.63 -11.80
N GLU A 142 -35.16 -0.53 -11.45
CA GLU A 142 -35.86 -1.54 -10.66
C GLU A 142 -36.03 -2.86 -11.45
N PRO A 143 -35.75 -4.03 -10.84
CA PRO A 143 -36.04 -5.31 -11.48
C PRO A 143 -37.53 -5.64 -11.42
N SER A 144 -38.24 -5.42 -12.54
CA SER A 144 -39.61 -5.92 -12.76
C SER A 144 -39.61 -7.45 -12.82
N SER A 145 -39.91 -8.06 -11.69
CA SER A 145 -40.06 -9.52 -11.55
C SER A 145 -41.51 -9.90 -11.86
N VAL A 146 -41.85 -10.11 -13.13
CA VAL A 146 -43.13 -10.73 -13.53
C VAL A 146 -42.88 -12.20 -13.87
N LEU A 147 -42.86 -13.04 -12.84
CA LEU A 147 -42.95 -14.50 -12.97
C LEU A 147 -44.40 -14.87 -13.32
N ARG A 148 -44.68 -15.15 -14.59
CA ARG A 148 -45.92 -15.84 -15.00
C ARG A 148 -45.68 -17.35 -14.92
N SER A 149 -46.31 -17.99 -13.94
CA SER A 149 -46.34 -19.45 -13.85
C SER A 149 -47.26 -20.05 -14.93
N PRO A 150 -46.93 -21.23 -15.51
CA PRO A 150 -47.78 -21.90 -16.48
C PRO A 150 -48.93 -22.63 -15.79
N THR A 151 -50.15 -22.45 -16.30
CA THR A 151 -51.36 -23.19 -15.89
C THR A 151 -51.35 -24.58 -16.54
N PRO A 152 -51.52 -25.69 -15.79
CA PRO A 152 -51.70 -27.00 -16.39
C PRO A 152 -53.17 -27.22 -16.77
N ASN A 153 -53.42 -27.65 -18.01
CA ASN A 153 -54.74 -28.06 -18.50
C ASN A 153 -55.16 -29.39 -17.86
N PRO A 154 -56.42 -29.53 -17.40
CA PRO A 154 -56.99 -30.83 -17.10
C PRO A 154 -57.47 -31.53 -18.38
N SER A 155 -57.26 -32.85 -18.43
CA SER A 155 -57.83 -33.77 -19.45
C SER A 155 -59.28 -34.12 -19.13
#